data_AF-A0AAD7IEB2-F1
#
_entry.id   AF-A0AAD7IEB2-F1
#
_cell.length_a   1.000
_cell.length_b   1.000
_cell.length_c   1.000
_cell.angle_alpha   90.00
_cell.angle_beta   90.00
_cell.angle_gamma   90.00
#
_symmetry.space_group_name_H-M   'P 1'
#
loop_
_entity.id
_entity.type
_entity.pdbx_description
1 polymer ?
#
loop_
_entity_poly.entity_id
_entity_poly.type
_entity_poly.pdbx_seq_one_letter_code
_entity_poly.pdbx_strand_id
1 'polypeptide(L)'
;MNPLRSSAEVVAALVAVRSTPANVPLRIMSKGIAAVSAISTHLHKWEDNRWIGVPNPAPLTALAAELRARQGTTVFAPPSKESSLPSCRSASTAAKLALETNTAADILLATTHEQLRGAKLSTLTQALAYQGIRALQRAPTRLTTEANVALTQDFLKDHSGHAPVPSKIWESIRHNNITSTIKSWLWKSVHGAHRIGSYW
;
A
#
# COMPACT_ATOMS: atom_id res chain seq x y z
N MET A 1 -4.58 3.12 -9.50
CA MET A 1 -4.03 4.05 -8.48
C MET A 1 -2.64 3.56 -8.09
N ASN A 2 -1.61 4.39 -8.16
CA ASN A 2 -0.23 3.94 -7.90
C ASN A 2 0.00 3.91 -6.36
N PRO A 3 0.03 2.75 -5.70
CA PRO A 3 0.00 2.64 -4.24
C PRO A 3 1.20 3.32 -3.56
N LEU A 4 2.32 3.40 -4.28
CA LEU A 4 3.57 4.03 -3.83
C LEU A 4 3.45 5.56 -3.69
N ARG A 5 2.71 6.21 -4.60
CA ARG A 5 2.51 7.66 -4.54
C ARG A 5 1.62 8.04 -3.35
N SER A 6 0.57 7.26 -3.11
CA SER A 6 -0.30 7.47 -1.96
C SER A 6 0.43 7.25 -0.62
N SER A 7 1.34 6.28 -0.53
CA SER A 7 2.09 6.06 0.71
C SER A 7 3.06 7.20 1.03
N ALA A 8 3.76 7.74 0.02
CA ALA A 8 4.67 8.86 0.24
C ALA A 8 3.94 10.13 0.72
N GLU A 9 2.74 10.40 0.19
CA GLU A 9 1.91 11.52 0.64
C GLU A 9 1.47 11.38 2.11
N VAL A 10 1.09 10.16 2.53
CA VAL A 10 0.71 9.88 3.93
C VAL A 10 1.91 10.03 4.86
N VAL A 11 3.08 9.54 4.44
CA VAL A 11 4.33 9.66 5.20
C VAL A 11 4.74 11.12 5.35
N ALA A 12 4.62 11.94 4.30
CA ALA A 12 4.88 13.36 4.38
C ALA A 12 3.94 14.06 5.39
N ALA A 13 2.66 13.67 5.42
CA ALA A 13 1.72 14.16 6.41
C ALA A 13 2.10 13.73 7.84
N LEU A 14 2.54 12.49 8.04
CA LEU A 14 3.03 11.99 9.33
C LEU A 14 4.21 12.81 9.85
N VAL A 15 5.20 13.08 8.99
CA VAL A 15 6.34 13.93 9.34
C VAL A 15 5.88 15.34 9.68
N ALA A 16 4.97 15.94 8.91
CA ALA A 16 4.45 17.27 9.20
C ALA A 16 3.72 17.36 10.56
N VAL A 17 2.94 16.32 10.92
CA VAL A 17 2.26 16.23 12.22
C VAL A 17 3.27 16.15 13.36
N ARG A 18 4.36 15.37 13.20
CA ARG A 18 5.40 15.20 14.22
C ARG A 18 6.31 16.42 14.39
N SER A 19 6.60 17.12 13.30
CA SER A 19 7.40 18.35 13.35
C SER A 19 6.66 19.55 13.94
N THR A 20 5.33 19.44 14.11
CA THR A 20 4.50 20.53 14.66
C THR A 20 4.09 20.23 16.10
N PRO A 21 4.26 21.15 17.06
CA PRO A 21 3.84 20.94 18.45
C PRO A 21 2.37 20.52 18.57
N ALA A 22 2.05 19.56 19.45
CA ALA A 22 0.74 18.90 19.50
C ALA A 22 -0.43 19.81 19.90
N ASN A 23 -0.17 20.98 20.49
CA ASN A 23 -1.14 21.95 20.97
C ASN A 23 -1.49 23.05 19.95
N VAL A 24 -0.79 23.13 18.83
CA VAL A 24 -1.00 24.19 17.81
C VAL A 24 -1.95 23.69 16.72
N PRO A 25 -2.89 24.50 16.23
CA PRO A 25 -3.70 24.14 15.07
C PRO A 25 -2.82 23.93 13.83
N LEU A 26 -3.04 22.85 13.11
CA LEU A 26 -2.24 22.46 11.94
C LEU A 26 -3.13 22.33 10.70
N ARG A 27 -2.76 23.02 9.62
CA ARG A 27 -3.42 22.90 8.33
C ARG A 27 -2.51 22.21 7.33
N ILE A 28 -2.86 20.99 6.93
CA ILE A 28 -2.11 20.22 5.93
C ILE A 28 -2.80 20.38 4.57
N MET A 29 -2.07 20.92 3.61
CA MET A 29 -2.55 21.12 2.25
C MET A 29 -1.91 20.09 1.32
N SER A 30 -2.73 19.30 0.64
CA SER A 30 -2.26 18.29 -0.31
C SER A 30 -3.06 18.37 -1.60
N LYS A 31 -2.34 18.28 -2.74
CA LYS A 31 -2.95 18.06 -4.07
C LYS A 31 -3.43 16.62 -4.24
N GLY A 32 -2.96 15.70 -3.41
CA GLY A 32 -3.31 14.29 -3.44
C GLY A 32 -4.70 14.05 -2.87
N ILE A 33 -5.68 13.85 -3.76
CA ILE A 33 -7.06 13.46 -3.40
C ILE A 33 -7.05 12.16 -2.58
N ALA A 34 -6.08 11.29 -2.82
CA ALA A 34 -5.97 9.98 -2.18
C ALA A 34 -5.69 10.06 -0.67
N ALA A 35 -4.67 10.81 -0.25
CA ALA A 35 -4.33 10.94 1.16
C ALA A 35 -5.41 11.72 1.94
N VAL A 36 -5.96 12.78 1.33
CA VAL A 36 -7.04 13.57 1.94
C VAL A 36 -8.30 12.74 2.10
N SER A 37 -8.75 12.03 1.07
CA SER A 37 -9.95 11.18 1.14
C SER A 37 -9.75 9.93 2.02
N ALA A 38 -8.56 9.36 2.05
CA ALA A 38 -8.21 8.27 2.97
C ALA A 38 -8.47 8.66 4.43
N ILE A 39 -8.02 9.85 4.83
CA ILE A 39 -8.12 10.32 6.21
C ILE A 39 -9.51 10.90 6.51
N SER A 40 -10.11 11.65 5.57
CA SER A 40 -11.37 12.35 5.83
C SER A 40 -12.61 11.48 5.70
N THR A 41 -12.62 10.49 4.80
CA THR A 41 -13.84 9.70 4.54
C THR A 41 -13.71 8.23 4.93
N HIS A 42 -12.53 7.61 4.77
CA HIS A 42 -12.38 6.16 4.96
C HIS A 42 -11.81 5.75 6.31
N LEU A 43 -11.18 6.67 7.04
CA LEU A 43 -10.42 6.40 8.26
C LEU A 43 -11.21 5.58 9.28
N HIS A 44 -12.40 6.05 9.66
CA HIS A 44 -13.24 5.38 10.66
C HIS A 44 -13.58 3.94 10.25
N LYS A 45 -13.92 3.73 8.97
CA LYS A 45 -14.25 2.40 8.45
C LYS A 45 -13.05 1.48 8.44
N TRP A 46 -11.85 1.99 8.15
CA TRP A 46 -10.64 1.18 8.17
C TRP A 46 -10.23 0.78 9.58
N GLU A 47 -10.39 1.68 10.54
CA GLU A 47 -10.08 1.40 11.95
C GLU A 47 -11.03 0.37 12.54
N ASP A 48 -12.35 0.51 12.30
CA ASP A 48 -13.34 -0.49 12.68
C ASP A 48 -13.01 -1.87 12.09
N ASN A 49 -12.41 -1.92 10.90
CA ASN A 49 -12.06 -3.16 10.22
C ASN A 49 -10.61 -3.61 10.42
N ARG A 50 -9.89 -3.05 11.40
CA ARG A 50 -8.47 -3.35 11.67
C ARG A 50 -7.57 -3.24 10.43
N TRP A 51 -7.89 -2.32 9.53
CA TRP A 51 -7.13 -2.06 8.31
C TRP A 51 -7.02 -3.27 7.35
N ILE A 52 -7.93 -4.24 7.48
CA ILE A 52 -7.95 -5.44 6.64
C ILE A 52 -8.20 -5.04 5.18
N GLY A 53 -7.31 -5.48 4.29
CA GLY A 53 -7.39 -5.19 2.85
C GLY A 53 -6.91 -3.80 2.43
N VAL A 54 -6.42 -2.98 3.37
CA VAL A 54 -5.85 -1.66 3.05
C VAL A 54 -4.41 -1.82 2.52
N PRO A 55 -4.09 -1.29 1.32
CA PRO A 55 -2.72 -1.32 0.81
C PRO A 55 -1.79 -0.46 1.68
N ASN A 56 -0.69 -1.05 2.15
CA ASN A 56 0.32 -0.39 2.99
C ASN A 56 -0.28 0.36 4.20
N PRO A 57 -0.83 -0.37 5.20
CA PRO A 57 -1.55 0.25 6.31
C PRO A 57 -0.62 0.94 7.33
N ALA A 58 0.65 0.56 7.40
CA ALA A 58 1.58 1.06 8.43
C ALA A 58 1.64 2.60 8.54
N PRO A 59 1.94 3.38 7.48
CA PRO A 59 1.99 4.83 7.58
C PRO A 59 0.63 5.47 7.91
N LEU A 60 -0.47 4.88 7.45
CA LEU A 60 -1.82 5.35 7.77
C LEU A 60 -2.18 5.11 9.23
N THR A 61 -1.85 3.94 9.77
CA THR A 61 -2.09 3.60 11.17
C THR A 61 -1.27 4.48 12.12
N ALA A 62 -0.03 4.79 11.73
CA ALA A 62 0.83 5.69 12.49
C ALA A 62 0.27 7.11 12.49
N LEU A 63 -0.09 7.62 11.31
CA LEU A 63 -0.70 8.94 11.17
C LEU A 63 -2.01 9.07 11.95
N ALA A 64 -2.89 8.07 11.87
CA ALA A 64 -4.16 8.05 12.60
C ALA A 64 -3.95 8.13 14.12
N ALA A 65 -2.98 7.39 14.64
CA ALA A 65 -2.66 7.39 16.06
C ALA A 65 -2.07 8.74 16.54
N GLU A 66 -1.17 9.35 15.75
CA GLU A 66 -0.63 10.69 16.04
C GLU A 66 -1.71 11.78 15.97
N LEU A 67 -2.61 11.70 14.98
CA LEU A 67 -3.73 12.64 14.85
C LEU A 67 -4.69 12.56 16.04
N ARG A 68 -4.95 11.36 16.57
CA ARG A 68 -5.78 11.17 17.78
C ARG A 68 -5.10 11.68 19.06
N ALA A 69 -3.79 11.55 19.15
CA ALA A 69 -3.04 12.01 20.32
C ALA A 69 -2.90 13.54 20.36
N ARG A 70 -3.07 14.19 19.21
CA ARG A 70 -2.93 15.64 19.07
C ARG A 70 -4.11 16.38 19.70
N GLN A 71 -3.81 17.44 20.45
CA GLN A 71 -4.82 18.30 21.09
C GLN A 71 -5.28 19.44 20.16
N GLY A 72 -4.38 19.94 19.32
CA GLY A 72 -4.67 21.00 18.37
C GLY A 72 -5.43 20.50 17.14
N THR A 73 -6.38 21.30 16.66
CA THR A 73 -7.20 20.97 15.48
C THR A 73 -6.34 20.77 14.23
N THR A 74 -6.50 19.62 13.57
CA THR A 74 -5.87 19.34 12.28
C THR A 74 -6.87 19.42 11.15
N VAL A 75 -6.59 20.26 10.16
CA VAL A 75 -7.43 20.42 8.97
C VAL A 75 -6.69 19.93 7.74
N PHE A 76 -7.21 18.90 7.09
CA PHE A 76 -6.80 18.47 5.76
C PHE A 76 -7.65 19.19 4.73
N ALA A 77 -7.02 19.92 3.82
CA ALA A 77 -7.74 20.63 2.78
C ALA A 77 -7.05 20.49 1.42
N PRO A 78 -7.81 20.33 0.31
CA PRO A 78 -7.26 20.56 -1.01
C PRO A 78 -6.83 22.03 -1.14
N PRO A 79 -5.87 22.35 -2.02
CA PRO A 79 -5.52 23.72 -2.32
C PRO A 79 -6.71 24.44 -2.95
N SER A 80 -7.35 25.31 -2.17
CA SER A 80 -8.60 26.00 -2.54
C SER A 80 -8.38 27.35 -3.22
N LYS A 81 -7.20 27.98 -3.06
CA LYS A 81 -6.90 29.33 -3.58
C LYS A 81 -5.60 29.37 -4.36
N GLU A 82 -5.53 30.27 -5.33
CA GLU A 82 -4.36 30.54 -6.19
C GLU A 82 -3.10 30.88 -5.38
N SER A 83 -3.26 31.52 -4.22
CA SER A 83 -2.18 31.83 -3.26
C SER A 83 -1.56 30.62 -2.57
N SER A 84 -2.25 29.47 -2.51
CA SER A 84 -1.75 28.22 -1.92
C SER A 84 -1.05 27.31 -2.94
N LEU A 85 -1.17 27.62 -4.23
CA LEU A 85 -0.55 26.87 -5.32
C LEU A 85 0.99 26.98 -5.32
N PRO A 86 1.62 28.13 -5.04
CA PRO A 86 3.07 28.25 -4.92
C PRO A 86 3.66 27.28 -3.89
N SER A 87 3.15 27.25 -2.66
CA SER A 87 3.66 26.34 -1.61
C SER A 87 3.48 24.87 -1.99
N CYS A 88 2.35 24.51 -2.59
CA CYS A 88 2.14 23.15 -3.10
C CYS A 88 3.07 22.82 -4.29
N ARG A 89 3.41 23.80 -5.13
CA ARG A 89 4.39 23.63 -6.22
C ARG A 89 5.79 23.42 -5.64
N SER A 90 6.21 24.24 -4.67
CA SER A 90 7.50 24.10 -4.00
C SER A 90 7.64 22.75 -3.28
N ALA A 91 6.58 22.27 -2.62
CA ALA A 91 6.57 20.93 -2.03
C ALA A 91 6.70 19.83 -3.10
N SER A 92 6.04 19.99 -4.25
CA SER A 92 6.15 19.04 -5.36
C SER A 92 7.54 19.04 -5.99
N THR A 93 8.20 20.20 -6.12
CA THR A 93 9.57 20.29 -6.63
C THR A 93 10.58 19.70 -5.64
N ALA A 94 10.42 19.97 -4.34
CA ALA A 94 11.24 19.35 -3.31
C ALA A 94 11.13 17.81 -3.32
N ALA A 95 9.93 17.27 -3.50
CA ALA A 95 9.72 15.83 -3.62
C ALA A 95 10.40 15.22 -4.86
N LYS A 96 10.42 15.94 -5.99
CA LYS A 96 11.13 15.50 -7.20
C LYS A 96 12.65 15.49 -7.00
N LEU A 97 13.19 16.55 -6.40
CA LEU A 97 14.62 16.64 -6.08
C LEU A 97 15.05 15.53 -5.11
N ALA A 98 14.22 15.20 -4.12
CA ALA A 98 14.48 14.09 -3.21
C ALA A 98 14.53 12.73 -3.93
N LEU A 99 13.70 12.52 -4.95
CA LEU A 99 13.70 11.31 -5.77
C LEU A 99 14.99 11.19 -6.60
N GLU A 100 15.47 12.29 -7.18
CA GLU A 100 16.70 12.34 -7.99
C GLU A 100 17.96 12.15 -7.15
N THR A 101 17.97 12.69 -5.92
CA THR A 101 19.10 12.59 -4.99
C THR A 101 19.17 11.26 -4.23
N ASN A 102 18.16 10.38 -4.39
CA ASN A 102 18.03 9.09 -3.70
C ASN A 102 18.28 9.17 -2.17
N THR A 103 17.83 10.26 -1.56
CA THR A 103 17.98 10.49 -0.11
C THR A 103 16.93 9.67 0.63
N ALA A 104 17.29 8.45 1.02
CA ALA A 104 16.44 7.62 1.87
C ALA A 104 16.52 8.12 3.32
N ALA A 105 15.42 8.68 3.82
CA ALA A 105 15.27 8.99 5.24
C ALA A 105 14.62 7.79 5.96
N ASP A 106 15.25 7.33 7.04
CA ASP A 106 14.64 6.33 7.93
C ASP A 106 13.51 6.98 8.73
N ILE A 107 12.27 6.76 8.28
CA ILE A 107 11.09 7.28 8.94
C ILE A 107 10.55 6.22 9.89
N LEU A 108 10.66 6.49 11.18
CA LEU A 108 10.14 5.63 12.23
C LEU A 108 8.61 5.55 12.12
N LEU A 109 8.05 4.40 11.77
CA LEU A 109 6.59 4.21 11.65
C LEU A 109 5.93 3.74 12.95
N ALA A 110 6.71 3.46 13.99
CA ALA A 110 6.16 3.10 15.29
C ALA A 110 5.47 4.34 15.92
N THR A 111 4.33 4.09 16.57
CA THR A 111 3.59 5.10 17.32
C THR A 111 3.59 4.75 18.80
N THR A 112 3.71 5.77 19.64
CA THR A 112 3.70 5.67 21.11
C THR A 112 2.29 5.57 21.70
N HIS A 113 1.25 5.79 20.89
CA HIS A 113 -0.14 5.88 21.35
C HIS A 113 -0.93 4.59 21.12
N GLU A 114 -1.93 4.37 21.97
CA GLU A 114 -2.80 3.20 21.91
C GLU A 114 -3.55 3.14 20.57
N GLN A 115 -3.22 2.13 19.78
CA GLN A 115 -3.98 1.76 18.60
C GLN A 115 -5.12 0.83 18.99
N LEU A 116 -6.31 1.07 18.42
CA LEU A 116 -7.45 0.16 18.52
C LEU A 116 -7.01 -1.26 18.17
N ARG A 117 -7.14 -2.19 19.12
CA ARG A 117 -6.75 -3.58 18.95
C ARG A 117 -7.93 -4.39 18.44
N GLY A 118 -7.78 -4.94 17.23
CA GLY A 118 -8.79 -5.83 16.65
C GLY A 118 -9.77 -5.13 15.73
N ALA A 119 -10.58 -5.93 15.03
CA ALA A 119 -11.68 -5.42 14.23
C ALA A 119 -12.94 -5.38 15.12
N LYS A 120 -13.72 -4.32 14.98
CA LYS A 120 -14.99 -4.13 15.68
C LYS A 120 -15.99 -5.19 15.25
N LEU A 121 -16.47 -5.98 16.23
CA LEU A 121 -17.32 -7.12 15.96
C LEU A 121 -18.65 -6.73 15.28
N SER A 122 -19.22 -5.57 15.63
CA SER A 122 -20.50 -5.11 15.07
C SER A 122 -20.44 -4.74 13.59
N THR A 123 -19.26 -4.46 13.04
CA THR A 123 -19.07 -4.11 11.62
C THR A 123 -18.40 -5.24 10.84
N LEU A 124 -18.01 -6.31 11.53
CA LEU A 124 -17.27 -7.43 10.96
C LEU A 124 -18.22 -8.36 10.18
N THR A 125 -17.96 -8.52 8.89
CA THR A 125 -18.64 -9.51 8.06
C THR A 125 -17.81 -10.79 7.97
N GLN A 126 -18.45 -11.93 7.67
CA GLN A 126 -17.74 -13.20 7.45
C GLN A 126 -16.67 -13.08 6.36
N ALA A 127 -16.96 -12.36 5.27
CA ALA A 127 -15.99 -12.13 4.18
C ALA A 127 -14.76 -11.37 4.67
N LEU A 128 -14.95 -10.33 5.50
CA LEU A 128 -13.87 -9.52 6.07
C LEU A 128 -13.06 -10.32 7.10
N ALA A 129 -13.75 -11.09 7.95
CA ALA A 129 -13.13 -11.99 8.91
C ALA A 129 -12.23 -13.01 8.20
N TYR A 130 -12.77 -13.65 7.16
CA TYR A 130 -12.03 -14.60 6.34
C TYR A 130 -10.82 -13.94 5.67
N GLN A 131 -10.98 -12.76 5.08
CA GLN A 131 -9.88 -12.00 4.50
C GLN A 131 -8.77 -11.70 5.54
N GLY A 132 -9.15 -11.30 6.76
CA GLY A 132 -8.21 -11.07 7.86
C GLY A 132 -7.46 -12.33 8.27
N ILE A 133 -8.16 -13.45 8.45
CA ILE A 133 -7.55 -14.76 8.77
C ILE A 133 -6.58 -15.18 7.67
N ARG A 134 -6.97 -15.05 6.41
CA ARG A 134 -6.13 -15.37 5.25
C ARG A 134 -4.89 -14.48 5.15
N ALA A 135 -4.98 -13.22 5.57
CA ALA A 135 -3.83 -12.32 5.61
C ALA A 135 -2.86 -12.66 6.76
N LEU A 136 -3.34 -13.17 7.88
CA LEU A 136 -2.52 -13.63 9.00
C LEU A 136 -1.86 -14.99 8.73
N GLN A 137 -2.53 -15.85 7.96
CA GLN A 137 -1.98 -17.15 7.55
C GLN A 137 -0.94 -16.96 6.46
N ARG A 138 0.34 -17.19 6.80
CA ARG A 138 1.39 -17.28 5.78
C ARG A 138 1.09 -18.50 4.90
N ALA A 139 0.90 -18.26 3.60
CA ALA A 139 0.73 -19.35 2.66
C ALA A 139 1.99 -20.23 2.70
N PRO A 140 1.85 -21.57 2.77
CA PRO A 140 3.01 -22.45 2.77
C PRO A 140 3.78 -22.26 1.47
N THR A 141 5.11 -22.16 1.59
CA THR A 141 6.00 -22.10 0.44
C THR A 141 5.90 -23.41 -0.35
N ARG A 142 5.69 -23.29 -1.66
CA ARG A 142 5.67 -24.43 -2.58
C ARG A 142 6.91 -24.37 -3.46
N LEU A 143 7.88 -25.24 -3.19
CA LEU A 143 9.18 -25.26 -3.88
C LEU A 143 9.03 -25.34 -5.41
N THR A 144 8.10 -26.16 -5.90
CA THR A 144 7.81 -26.28 -7.34
C THR A 144 7.33 -24.96 -7.94
N THR A 145 6.48 -24.24 -7.22
CA THR A 145 5.96 -22.95 -7.66
C THR A 145 7.06 -21.89 -7.68
N GLU A 146 7.92 -21.86 -6.66
CA GLU A 146 9.05 -20.92 -6.62
C GLU A 146 10.06 -21.19 -7.73
N ALA A 147 10.42 -22.46 -7.97
CA ALA A 147 11.31 -22.85 -9.05
C ALA A 147 10.74 -22.44 -10.42
N ASN A 148 9.46 -22.72 -10.69
CA ASN A 148 8.83 -22.35 -11.95
C ASN A 148 8.73 -20.83 -12.15
N VAL A 149 8.48 -20.08 -11.07
CA VAL A 149 8.50 -18.61 -11.10
C VAL A 149 9.91 -18.10 -11.41
N ALA A 150 10.95 -18.64 -10.77
CA ALA A 150 12.34 -18.27 -11.01
C ALA A 150 12.75 -18.56 -12.47
N LEU A 151 12.43 -19.76 -12.98
CA LEU A 151 12.65 -20.11 -14.38
C LEU A 151 11.97 -19.12 -15.34
N THR A 152 10.74 -18.70 -15.02
CA THR A 152 10.01 -17.70 -15.82
C THR A 152 10.70 -16.34 -15.76
N GLN A 153 11.21 -15.93 -14.60
CA GLN A 153 11.94 -14.68 -14.45
C GLN A 153 13.24 -14.68 -15.23
N ASP A 154 14.02 -15.76 -15.16
CA ASP A 154 15.28 -15.91 -15.89
C ASP A 154 15.04 -15.88 -17.40
N PHE A 155 14.07 -16.66 -17.88
CA PHE A 155 13.69 -16.65 -19.30
C PHE A 155 13.29 -15.25 -19.79
N LEU A 156 12.47 -14.52 -19.02
CA LEU A 156 12.05 -13.17 -19.38
C LEU A 156 13.20 -12.18 -19.32
N LYS A 157 14.14 -12.34 -18.39
CA LYS A 157 15.36 -11.54 -18.31
C LYS A 157 16.22 -11.72 -19.55
N ASP A 158 16.40 -12.96 -20.00
CA ASP A 158 17.20 -13.26 -21.19
C ASP A 158 16.57 -12.68 -22.47
N HIS A 159 15.24 -12.67 -22.57
CA HIS A 159 14.53 -12.19 -23.76
C HIS A 159 14.26 -10.68 -23.78
N SER A 160 14.02 -10.06 -22.63
CA SER A 160 13.58 -8.67 -22.52
C SER A 160 14.57 -7.75 -21.79
N GLY A 161 15.69 -8.30 -21.32
CA GLY A 161 16.68 -7.62 -20.49
C GLY A 161 16.23 -7.36 -19.05
N HIS A 162 14.99 -7.69 -18.68
CA HIS A 162 14.40 -7.34 -17.39
C HIS A 162 13.64 -8.52 -16.78
N ALA A 163 13.98 -8.87 -15.53
CA ALA A 163 13.23 -9.85 -14.74
C ALA A 163 12.03 -9.16 -14.06
N PRO A 164 10.77 -9.51 -14.38
CA PRO A 164 9.63 -8.93 -13.68
C PRO A 164 9.55 -9.45 -12.25
N VAL A 165 8.93 -8.66 -11.37
CA VAL A 165 8.60 -9.09 -10.00
C VAL A 165 7.62 -10.28 -10.06
N PRO A 166 7.70 -11.29 -9.18
CA PRO A 166 6.82 -12.46 -9.22
C PRO A 166 5.32 -12.13 -9.28
N SER A 167 4.87 -11.09 -8.59
CA SER A 167 3.48 -10.62 -8.64
C SER A 167 3.03 -10.24 -10.05
N LYS A 168 3.91 -9.65 -10.87
CA LYS A 168 3.62 -9.26 -12.25
C LYS A 168 3.40 -10.46 -13.16
N ILE A 169 4.09 -11.56 -12.91
CA ILE A 169 3.88 -12.83 -13.63
C ILE A 169 2.47 -13.36 -13.33
N TRP A 170 2.05 -13.34 -12.07
CA TRP A 170 0.69 -13.77 -11.71
C TRP A 170 -0.41 -12.84 -12.25
N GLU A 171 -0.16 -11.53 -12.27
CA GLU A 171 -1.05 -10.54 -12.88
C GLU A 171 -1.20 -10.76 -14.40
N SER A 172 -0.10 -11.05 -15.11
CA SER A 172 -0.14 -11.26 -16.56
C SER A 172 -0.92 -12.51 -16.94
N ILE A 173 -0.81 -13.59 -16.17
CA ILE A 173 -1.65 -14.79 -16.35
C ILE A 173 -3.14 -14.45 -16.26
N ARG A 174 -3.53 -13.48 -15.42
CA ARG A 174 -4.94 -13.10 -15.22
C ARG A 174 -5.45 -12.07 -16.22
N HIS A 175 -4.65 -11.63 -17.18
CA HIS A 175 -5.00 -10.56 -18.11
C HIS A 175 -6.31 -10.84 -18.89
N ASN A 176 -7.14 -9.82 -19.12
CA ASN A 176 -8.46 -9.98 -19.74
C ASN A 176 -8.41 -10.52 -21.17
N ASN A 177 -7.30 -10.32 -21.88
CA ASN A 177 -7.10 -10.82 -23.24
C ASN A 177 -6.81 -12.33 -23.32
N ILE A 178 -6.70 -13.01 -22.18
CA ILE A 178 -6.44 -14.46 -22.11
C ILE A 178 -7.75 -15.18 -21.77
N THR A 179 -8.06 -16.26 -22.50
CA THR A 179 -9.25 -17.08 -22.22
C THR A 179 -9.14 -17.81 -20.89
N SER A 180 -10.25 -18.05 -20.21
CA SER A 180 -10.28 -18.72 -18.89
C SER A 180 -9.57 -20.08 -18.89
N THR A 181 -9.68 -20.84 -19.98
CA THR A 181 -8.98 -22.12 -20.18
C THR A 181 -7.47 -21.95 -20.15
N ILE A 182 -6.94 -20.98 -20.88
CA ILE A 182 -5.48 -20.70 -20.91
C ILE A 182 -5.02 -20.18 -19.55
N LYS A 183 -5.81 -19.31 -18.89
CA LYS A 183 -5.49 -18.84 -17.52
C LYS A 183 -5.35 -20.01 -16.54
N SER A 184 -6.30 -20.95 -16.59
CA SER A 184 -6.31 -22.14 -15.73
C SER A 184 -5.11 -23.04 -16.03
N TRP A 185 -4.79 -23.25 -17.30
CA TRP A 185 -3.62 -24.01 -17.72
C TRP A 185 -2.32 -23.37 -17.23
N LEU A 186 -2.10 -22.08 -17.52
CA LEU A 186 -0.90 -21.36 -17.08
C LEU A 186 -0.73 -21.38 -15.56
N TRP A 187 -1.81 -21.13 -14.82
CA TRP A 187 -1.80 -21.16 -13.36
C TRP A 187 -1.40 -22.55 -12.83
N LYS A 188 -1.97 -23.63 -13.39
CA LYS A 188 -1.64 -25.01 -13.02
C LYS A 188 -0.21 -25.39 -13.40
N SER A 189 0.26 -24.96 -14.57
CA SER A 189 1.63 -25.18 -15.04
C SER A 189 2.65 -24.55 -14.08
N VAL A 190 2.47 -23.28 -13.72
CA VAL A 190 3.37 -22.61 -12.76
C VAL A 190 3.31 -23.29 -11.39
N HIS A 191 2.14 -23.75 -10.95
CA HIS A 191 2.04 -24.52 -9.69
C HIS A 191 2.59 -25.96 -9.76
N GLY A 192 2.96 -26.47 -10.93
CA GLY A 192 3.35 -27.87 -11.10
C GLY A 192 2.20 -28.85 -10.84
N ALA A 193 0.95 -28.41 -11.04
CA ALA A 193 -0.25 -29.23 -10.84
C ALA A 193 -0.52 -30.17 -12.02
N HIS A 194 0.12 -29.94 -13.16
CA HIS A 194 0.10 -30.84 -14.30
C HIS A 194 1.22 -31.89 -14.14
N ARG A 195 0.91 -33.15 -14.48
CA ARG A 195 1.92 -34.21 -14.62
C ARG A 195 2.65 -34.05 -15.94
N ILE A 196 3.55 -33.08 -16.01
CA ILE A 196 4.39 -32.75 -17.16
C ILE A 196 5.84 -32.58 -16.68
N GLY A 197 6.82 -32.68 -17.58
CA GLY A 197 8.24 -32.59 -17.23
C GLY A 197 8.69 -33.84 -16.47
N SER A 198 9.28 -33.68 -15.28
CA SER A 198 9.90 -34.75 -14.47
C SER A 198 9.00 -35.90 -14.03
N TYR A 199 7.69 -35.84 -14.34
CA TYR A 199 6.75 -36.95 -14.15
C TYR A 199 6.77 -37.95 -15.31
N TRP A 200 7.38 -37.59 -16.43
CA TRP A 200 7.61 -38.38 -17.63
C TRP A 200 9.11 -38.45 -17.91
#